data_AF-A0A945VXV3-F1
#
_entry.id   AF-A0A945VXV3-F1
#
_cell.length_a   1.000
_cell.length_b   1.000
_cell.length_c   1.000
_cell.angle_alpha   90.00
_cell.angle_beta   90.00
_cell.angle_gamma   90.00
#
_symmetry.space_group_name_H-M   'P 1'
#
loop_
_entity.id
_entity.type
_entity.pdbx_description
1 polymer ?
#
loop_
_entity_poly.entity_id
_entity_poly.type
_entity_poly.pdbx_seq_one_letter_code
_entity_poly.pdbx_strand_id
1 'polypeptide(L)'
;MEKVRNSFSNAKNDIARLENSLLNLKTSVESNKEDISTFNSKIDSLNKGIAEIKDILSTFKEISTGNNGVHQQSSTMINNDQQSTSNAKQYQSMPNNARQPISREIPSNLPKKTLQALELDFEMQFRSLTDSEFSVFMTILELEKQGHVVNFPLVANHLNVTETTVRGVANRLISKGLPVKKERHFNGKTSLLIKEAFHDLNLLNKLVRLRGNPSDQRTLFD
;
A
#
# COMPACT_ATOMS: atom_id res chain seq x y z
N MET A 1 64.43 -34.18 6.76
CA MET A 1 63.89 -33.67 8.03
C MET A 1 63.28 -32.27 7.89
N GLU A 2 63.97 -31.32 7.27
CA GLU A 2 63.51 -29.92 7.20
C GLU A 2 62.22 -29.69 6.39
N LYS A 3 62.07 -30.33 5.23
CA LYS A 3 60.81 -30.29 4.45
C LYS A 3 59.61 -30.79 5.27
N VAL A 4 59.80 -31.87 6.02
CA VAL A 4 58.76 -32.46 6.88
C VAL A 4 58.38 -31.47 7.98
N ARG A 5 59.38 -30.85 8.63
CA ARG A 5 59.17 -29.85 9.68
C ARG A 5 58.40 -28.63 9.17
N ASN A 6 58.70 -28.16 7.96
CA ASN A 6 57.98 -27.05 7.32
C ASN A 6 56.53 -27.42 6.99
N SER A 7 56.25 -28.63 6.49
CA SER A 7 54.88 -29.09 6.26
C SER A 7 54.05 -29.13 7.55
N PHE A 8 54.63 -29.60 8.65
CA PHE A 8 53.95 -29.58 9.95
C PHE A 8 53.72 -28.15 10.48
N SER A 9 54.67 -27.24 10.27
CA SER A 9 54.50 -25.84 10.63
C SER A 9 53.37 -25.18 9.84
N ASN A 10 53.26 -25.47 8.54
CA ASN A 10 52.19 -24.95 7.69
C ASN A 10 50.83 -25.52 8.11
N ALA A 11 50.74 -26.83 8.32
CA ALA A 11 49.51 -27.46 8.80
C ALA A 11 49.04 -26.86 10.15
N LYS A 12 49.97 -26.57 11.06
CA LYS A 12 49.64 -25.90 12.33
C LYS A 12 49.09 -24.50 12.12
N ASN A 13 49.65 -23.73 11.20
CA ASN A 13 49.15 -22.40 10.85
C ASN A 13 47.75 -22.46 10.22
N ASP A 14 47.51 -23.44 9.35
CA ASP A 14 46.21 -23.63 8.71
C ASP A 14 45.15 -24.04 9.72
N ILE A 15 45.49 -24.93 10.67
CA ILE A 15 44.61 -25.29 11.79
C ILE A 15 44.26 -24.05 12.62
N ALA A 16 45.24 -23.22 12.98
CA ALA A 16 44.98 -22.00 13.74
C ALA A 16 44.08 -21.01 12.98
N ARG A 17 44.22 -20.92 11.64
CA ARG A 17 43.33 -20.09 10.81
C ARG A 17 41.90 -20.64 10.77
N LEU A 18 41.76 -21.96 10.69
CA LEU A 18 40.45 -22.63 10.73
C LEU A 18 39.76 -22.43 12.08
N GLU A 19 40.49 -22.57 13.19
CA GLU A 19 39.97 -22.33 14.54
C GLU A 19 39.44 -20.89 14.70
N ASN A 20 40.22 -19.90 14.25
CA ASN A 20 39.79 -18.51 14.27
C ASN A 20 38.56 -18.26 13.38
N SER A 21 38.52 -18.87 12.20
CA SER A 21 37.37 -18.76 11.30
C SER A 21 36.11 -19.38 11.91
N LEU A 22 36.26 -20.50 12.62
CA LEU A 22 35.17 -21.20 13.29
C LEU A 22 34.67 -20.42 14.50
N LEU A 23 35.57 -19.75 15.24
CA LEU A 23 35.21 -18.83 16.31
C LEU A 23 34.40 -17.64 15.78
N ASN A 24 34.87 -17.00 14.71
CA ASN A 24 34.17 -15.87 14.09
C ASN A 24 32.78 -16.27 13.55
N LEU A 25 32.69 -17.46 12.96
CA LEU A 25 31.42 -18.01 12.49
C LEU A 25 30.46 -18.24 13.65
N LYS A 26 30.95 -18.79 14.78
CA LYS A 26 30.14 -19.00 15.99
C LYS A 26 29.58 -17.67 16.50
N THR A 27 30.41 -16.65 16.63
CA THR A 27 29.96 -15.30 17.06
C THR A 27 28.92 -14.72 16.10
N SER A 28 29.13 -14.88 14.78
CA SER A 28 28.16 -14.41 13.78
C SER A 28 26.81 -15.14 13.89
N VAL A 29 26.83 -16.45 14.17
CA VAL A 29 25.61 -17.24 14.37
C VAL A 29 24.87 -16.82 15.65
N GLU A 30 25.59 -16.55 16.73
CA GLU A 30 25.01 -16.04 17.98
C GLU A 30 24.36 -14.66 17.78
N SER A 31 25.04 -13.73 17.11
CA SER A 31 24.47 -12.42 16.75
C SER A 31 23.19 -12.57 15.90
N ASN A 32 23.24 -13.41 14.86
CA ASN A 32 22.06 -13.64 14.01
C ASN A 32 20.88 -14.24 14.79
N LYS A 33 21.16 -15.07 15.81
CA LYS A 33 20.12 -15.65 16.67
C LYS A 33 19.44 -14.56 17.52
N GLU A 34 20.19 -13.59 18.02
CA GLU A 34 19.65 -12.44 18.75
C GLU A 34 18.81 -11.53 17.84
N ASP A 35 19.29 -11.28 16.62
CA ASP A 35 18.54 -10.50 15.62
C ASP A 35 17.21 -11.17 15.27
N ILE A 36 17.19 -12.49 15.07
CA ILE A 36 15.97 -13.27 14.82
C ILE A 36 15.00 -13.17 16.00
N SER A 37 15.50 -13.27 17.23
CA SER A 37 14.68 -13.12 18.44
C SER A 37 14.00 -11.75 18.47
N THR A 38 14.78 -10.69 18.23
CA THR A 38 14.29 -9.31 18.18
C THR A 38 13.27 -9.09 17.06
N PHE A 39 13.51 -9.68 15.88
CA PHE A 39 12.59 -9.61 14.75
C PHE A 39 11.26 -10.30 15.05
N ASN A 40 11.29 -11.47 15.68
CA ASN A 40 10.08 -12.19 16.09
C ASN A 40 9.24 -11.37 17.07
N SER A 41 9.87 -10.72 18.07
CA SER A 41 9.13 -9.84 19.00
C SER A 41 8.47 -8.65 18.29
N LYS A 42 9.12 -8.08 17.27
CA LYS A 42 8.53 -7.01 16.45
C LYS A 42 7.35 -7.53 15.61
N ILE A 43 7.45 -8.74 15.05
CA ILE A 43 6.35 -9.38 14.33
C ILE A 43 5.14 -9.57 15.26
N ASP A 44 5.36 -10.07 16.47
CA ASP A 44 4.28 -10.28 17.44
C ASP A 44 3.57 -8.98 17.80
N SER A 45 4.33 -7.90 18.00
CA SER A 45 3.78 -6.56 18.23
C SER A 45 2.95 -6.05 17.04
N LEU A 46 3.44 -6.25 15.80
CA LEU A 46 2.70 -5.86 14.60
C LEU A 46 1.42 -6.68 14.42
N ASN A 47 1.48 -7.99 14.66
CA ASN A 47 0.31 -8.87 14.58
C ASN A 47 -0.76 -8.47 15.59
N LYS A 48 -0.34 -8.08 16.81
CA LYS A 48 -1.26 -7.54 17.81
C LYS A 48 -1.94 -6.26 17.31
N GLY A 49 -1.17 -5.31 16.77
CA GLY A 49 -1.73 -4.06 16.21
C GLY A 49 -2.70 -4.31 15.04
N ILE A 50 -2.40 -5.27 14.16
CA ILE A 50 -3.30 -5.67 13.07
C ILE A 50 -4.62 -6.24 13.62
N ALA A 51 -4.56 -7.07 14.67
CA ALA A 51 -5.74 -7.61 15.31
C ALA A 51 -6.63 -6.52 15.90
N GLU A 52 -6.03 -5.54 16.59
CA GLU A 52 -6.75 -4.38 17.17
C GLU A 52 -7.42 -3.53 16.07
N ILE A 53 -6.72 -3.23 14.97
CA ILE A 53 -7.29 -2.48 13.84
C ILE A 53 -8.47 -3.25 13.22
N LYS A 54 -8.34 -4.57 13.09
CA LYS A 54 -9.39 -5.42 12.52
C LYS A 54 -10.65 -5.40 13.40
N ASP A 55 -10.48 -5.44 14.72
CA ASP A 55 -11.57 -5.37 15.69
C ASP A 55 -12.32 -4.03 15.61
N ILE A 56 -11.57 -2.91 15.58
CA ILE A 56 -12.13 -1.55 15.40
C ILE A 56 -12.93 -1.47 14.08
N LEU A 57 -12.41 -2.05 13.00
CA LEU A 57 -13.07 -2.03 11.70
C LEU A 57 -14.38 -2.83 11.70
N SER A 58 -14.43 -3.97 12.41
CA SER A 58 -15.69 -4.70 12.61
C SER A 58 -16.71 -3.88 13.40
N THR A 59 -16.31 -3.27 14.51
CA THR A 59 -17.21 -2.44 15.33
C THR A 59 -17.72 -1.24 14.54
N PHE A 60 -16.86 -0.56 13.76
CA PHE A 60 -17.29 0.56 12.92
C PHE A 60 -18.31 0.15 11.84
N LYS A 61 -18.15 -1.05 11.26
CA LYS A 61 -19.09 -1.57 10.27
C LYS A 61 -20.48 -1.87 10.86
N GLU A 62 -20.56 -2.22 12.15
CA GLU A 62 -21.83 -2.43 12.84
C GLU A 62 -22.57 -1.11 13.14
N ILE A 63 -21.84 -0.01 13.35
CA ILE A 63 -22.42 1.31 13.70
C ILE A 63 -22.79 2.11 12.44
N SER A 64 -22.18 1.82 11.29
CA SER A 64 -22.47 2.51 10.03
C SER A 64 -23.80 2.07 9.43
N THR A 65 -24.87 2.80 9.73
CA THR A 65 -26.02 2.86 8.84
C THR A 65 -25.57 3.66 7.61
N GLY A 66 -25.47 3.04 6.44
CA GLY A 66 -25.14 3.77 5.20
C GLY A 66 -26.19 4.85 4.89
N ASN A 67 -26.27 5.30 3.64
CA ASN A 67 -27.34 6.20 3.16
C ASN A 67 -28.79 5.68 3.40
N ASN A 68 -28.96 4.49 3.99
CA ASN A 68 -30.22 3.92 4.48
C ASN A 68 -30.96 4.80 5.51
N GLY A 69 -30.31 5.81 6.11
CA GLY A 69 -30.97 6.80 6.98
C GLY A 69 -31.64 7.97 6.24
N VAL A 70 -31.37 8.14 4.94
CA VAL A 70 -31.86 9.28 4.15
C VAL A 70 -33.06 8.86 3.31
N HIS A 71 -34.27 9.10 3.82
CA HIS A 71 -35.47 9.08 2.97
C HIS A 71 -35.45 10.31 2.06
N GLN A 72 -35.06 10.13 0.79
CA GLN A 72 -35.30 11.14 -0.24
C GLN A 72 -36.81 11.27 -0.45
N GLN A 73 -37.43 12.29 0.14
CA GLN A 73 -38.74 12.77 -0.30
C GLN A 73 -38.57 13.41 -1.69
N SER A 74 -38.67 12.59 -2.73
CA SER A 74 -38.76 13.08 -4.10
C SER A 74 -40.21 13.45 -4.37
N SER A 75 -40.56 14.71 -4.12
CA SER A 75 -41.83 15.30 -4.51
C SER A 75 -41.77 15.67 -6.00
N THR A 76 -42.35 14.83 -6.86
CA THR A 76 -42.92 15.32 -8.13
C THR A 76 -44.16 14.50 -8.44
N MET A 77 -45.31 15.17 -8.32
CA MET A 77 -46.61 14.67 -8.76
C MET A 77 -46.64 14.58 -10.28
N ILE A 78 -47.00 13.41 -10.82
CA ILE A 78 -47.76 13.31 -12.07
C ILE A 78 -48.82 12.22 -11.86
N ASN A 79 -50.07 12.65 -11.90
CA ASN A 79 -51.26 11.79 -11.86
C ASN A 79 -51.44 11.07 -13.20
N ASN A 80 -51.81 9.80 -13.17
CA ASN A 80 -52.90 9.31 -14.01
C ASN A 80 -53.53 8.04 -13.42
N ASP A 81 -54.85 8.05 -13.35
CA ASP A 81 -55.73 7.03 -12.81
C ASP A 81 -55.67 5.70 -13.57
N GLN A 82 -55.73 4.58 -12.83
CA GLN A 82 -56.80 3.58 -12.93
C GLN A 82 -56.64 2.47 -11.86
N GLN A 83 -57.62 2.45 -10.94
CA GLN A 83 -58.26 1.32 -10.23
C GLN A 83 -57.57 -0.07 -10.33
N SER A 84 -57.36 -0.85 -9.25
CA SER A 84 -58.37 -1.25 -8.26
C SER A 84 -57.79 -2.14 -7.13
N THR A 85 -58.53 -2.14 -6.01
CA THR A 85 -58.70 -3.19 -4.97
C THR A 85 -57.58 -3.51 -3.97
N SER A 86 -57.79 -2.99 -2.75
CA SER A 86 -57.92 -3.74 -1.48
C SER A 86 -56.98 -4.92 -1.19
N ASN A 87 -56.06 -4.75 -0.23
CA ASN A 87 -56.15 -5.40 1.09
C ASN A 87 -54.97 -5.04 2.00
N ALA A 88 -55.30 -4.65 3.22
CA ALA A 88 -54.40 -4.54 4.35
C ALA A 88 -53.92 -5.92 4.83
N LYS A 89 -52.89 -5.91 5.70
CA LYS A 89 -52.25 -7.00 6.46
C LYS A 89 -51.00 -7.57 5.78
N GLN A 90 -49.89 -7.86 6.44
CA GLN A 90 -49.46 -7.78 7.84
C GLN A 90 -48.01 -8.27 7.81
N TYR A 91 -47.12 -7.64 8.58
CA TYR A 91 -45.74 -8.07 8.72
C TYR A 91 -45.69 -9.54 9.17
N GLN A 92 -45.11 -10.41 8.33
CA GLN A 92 -44.71 -11.76 8.70
C GLN A 92 -43.19 -11.83 8.69
N SER A 93 -42.64 -11.88 9.89
CA SER A 93 -41.27 -12.30 10.20
C SER A 93 -41.08 -13.73 9.72
N MET A 94 -40.05 -13.97 8.92
CA MET A 94 -39.61 -15.31 8.53
C MET A 94 -38.28 -15.67 9.23
N PRO A 95 -38.01 -16.97 9.47
CA PRO A 95 -37.22 -17.43 10.59
C PRO A 95 -35.71 -17.45 10.30
N ASN A 96 -34.97 -17.23 11.37
CA ASN A 96 -33.53 -17.41 11.49
C ASN A 96 -33.18 -18.87 11.15
N ASN A 97 -32.57 -19.12 9.99
CA ASN A 97 -32.04 -20.44 9.65
C ASN A 97 -30.53 -20.34 9.43
N ALA A 98 -29.80 -21.09 10.26
CA ALA A 98 -28.36 -21.11 10.39
C ALA A 98 -27.63 -21.23 9.04
N ARG A 99 -26.92 -20.18 8.64
CA ARG A 99 -25.82 -20.29 7.68
C ARG A 99 -24.52 -20.48 8.45
N GLN A 100 -24.13 -21.73 8.58
CA GLN A 100 -22.76 -22.14 8.91
C GLN A 100 -21.78 -21.39 7.99
N PRO A 101 -20.73 -20.74 8.50
CA PRO A 101 -19.68 -20.22 7.63
C PRO A 101 -18.94 -21.40 7.02
N ILE A 102 -19.01 -21.52 5.69
CA ILE A 102 -18.11 -22.38 4.93
C ILE A 102 -16.70 -21.80 5.15
N SER A 103 -15.91 -22.44 6.01
CA SER A 103 -14.47 -22.22 6.07
C SER A 103 -13.87 -22.62 4.73
N ARG A 104 -13.77 -21.68 3.79
CA ARG A 104 -12.75 -21.77 2.75
C ARG A 104 -11.44 -21.45 3.44
N GLU A 105 -10.71 -22.50 3.78
CA GLU A 105 -9.28 -22.38 4.00
C GLU A 105 -8.68 -21.78 2.73
N ILE A 106 -8.32 -20.50 2.80
CA ILE A 106 -7.49 -19.88 1.78
C ILE A 106 -6.09 -20.41 2.07
N PRO A 107 -5.48 -21.20 1.17
CA PRO A 107 -4.12 -21.67 1.38
C PRO A 107 -3.19 -20.44 1.34
N SER A 108 -2.76 -19.96 2.50
CA SER A 108 -1.84 -18.83 2.65
C SER A 108 -0.38 -19.27 2.45
N ASN A 109 -0.11 -20.01 1.38
CA ASN A 109 1.21 -20.00 0.77
C ASN A 109 1.31 -18.75 -0.10
N LEU A 110 1.44 -17.58 0.54
CA LEU A 110 1.82 -16.38 -0.17
C LEU A 110 3.34 -16.44 -0.37
N PRO A 111 3.84 -16.69 -1.59
CA PRO A 111 5.28 -16.67 -1.82
C PRO A 111 5.80 -15.29 -1.40
N LYS A 112 6.88 -15.28 -0.62
CA LYS A 112 7.68 -14.06 -0.37
C LYS A 112 7.96 -13.46 -1.74
N LYS A 113 7.25 -12.39 -2.12
CA LYS A 113 7.50 -11.69 -3.39
C LYS A 113 8.98 -11.32 -3.38
N THR A 114 9.71 -11.87 -4.33
CA THR A 114 11.12 -11.50 -4.54
C THR A 114 11.18 -10.00 -4.82
N LEU A 115 12.30 -9.35 -4.51
CA LEU A 115 12.49 -7.92 -4.78
C LEU A 115 12.13 -7.54 -6.22
N GLN A 116 12.46 -8.42 -7.17
CA GLN A 116 12.15 -8.26 -8.60
C GLN A 116 10.64 -8.27 -8.88
N ALA A 117 9.86 -9.11 -8.19
CA ALA A 117 8.40 -9.13 -8.34
C ALA A 117 7.76 -7.84 -7.78
N LEU A 118 8.32 -7.30 -6.69
CA LEU A 118 7.87 -6.03 -6.13
C LEU A 118 8.20 -4.84 -7.05
N GLU A 119 9.39 -4.84 -7.65
CA GLU A 119 9.78 -3.83 -8.64
C GLU A 119 8.89 -3.86 -9.90
N LEU A 120 8.53 -5.07 -10.38
CA LEU A 120 7.63 -5.23 -11.53
C LEU A 120 6.21 -4.73 -11.21
N ASP A 121 5.67 -5.10 -10.05
CA ASP A 121 4.36 -4.62 -9.61
C ASP A 121 4.33 -3.09 -9.49
N PHE A 122 5.42 -2.52 -8.99
CA PHE A 122 5.56 -1.07 -8.88
C PHE A 122 5.55 -0.40 -10.26
N GLU A 123 6.33 -0.90 -11.23
CA GLU A 123 6.30 -0.36 -12.60
C GLU A 123 4.91 -0.46 -13.24
N MET A 124 4.20 -1.59 -13.04
CA MET A 124 2.85 -1.76 -13.56
C MET A 124 1.86 -0.74 -12.96
N GLN A 125 1.98 -0.42 -11.67
CA GLN A 125 1.14 0.62 -11.05
C GLN A 125 1.34 1.99 -11.73
N PHE A 126 2.58 2.37 -12.04
CA PHE A 126 2.87 3.63 -12.72
C PHE A 126 2.48 3.64 -14.20
N ARG A 127 2.56 2.49 -14.89
CA ARG A 127 2.04 2.35 -16.26
C ARG A 127 0.53 2.50 -16.34
N SER A 128 -0.19 2.13 -15.27
CA SER A 128 -1.65 2.26 -15.20
C SER A 128 -2.15 3.69 -14.94
N LEU A 129 -1.25 4.65 -14.71
CA LEU A 129 -1.61 6.03 -14.45
C LEU A 129 -1.93 6.79 -15.73
N THR A 130 -2.99 7.59 -15.66
CA THR A 130 -3.28 8.57 -16.71
C THR A 130 -2.25 9.69 -16.70
N ASP A 131 -2.28 10.54 -17.74
CA ASP A 131 -1.39 11.70 -17.80
C ASP A 131 -1.53 12.63 -16.60
N SER A 132 -2.78 12.95 -16.26
CA SER A 132 -3.11 13.80 -15.12
C SER A 132 -2.73 13.18 -13.78
N GLU A 133 -2.90 11.87 -13.62
CA GLU A 133 -2.53 11.16 -12.38
C GLU A 133 -1.03 11.19 -12.14
N PHE A 134 -0.25 10.92 -13.19
CA PHE A 134 1.19 10.97 -13.13
C PHE A 134 1.71 12.39 -12.90
N SER A 135 1.15 13.41 -13.55
CA SER A 135 1.55 14.81 -13.33
C SER A 135 1.30 15.26 -11.90
N VAL A 136 0.17 14.88 -11.29
CA VAL A 136 -0.11 15.15 -9.88
C VAL A 136 0.89 14.43 -8.98
N PHE A 137 1.17 13.15 -9.23
CA PHE A 137 2.16 12.40 -8.46
C PHE A 137 3.55 13.07 -8.54
N MET A 138 4.00 13.43 -9.74
CA MET A 138 5.30 14.06 -9.94
C MET A 138 5.42 15.41 -9.27
N THR A 139 4.36 16.22 -9.35
CA THR A 139 4.33 17.54 -8.70
C THR A 139 4.42 17.41 -7.19
N ILE A 140 3.73 16.43 -6.58
CA ILE A 140 3.83 16.17 -5.14
C ILE A 140 5.27 15.80 -4.76
N LEU A 141 5.85 14.84 -5.50
CA LEU A 141 7.22 14.36 -5.26
C LEU A 141 8.27 15.49 -5.39
N GLU A 142 8.11 16.35 -6.40
CA GLU A 142 9.02 17.48 -6.63
C GLU A 142 8.91 18.54 -5.52
N LEU A 143 7.69 18.95 -5.18
CA LEU A 143 7.46 19.96 -4.14
C LEU A 143 7.94 19.46 -2.76
N GLU A 144 7.75 18.18 -2.46
CA GLU A 144 8.25 17.56 -1.22
C GLU A 144 9.77 17.53 -1.18
N LYS A 145 10.43 17.19 -2.30
CA LYS A 145 11.90 17.23 -2.43
C LYS A 145 12.47 18.64 -2.27
N GLN A 146 11.71 19.67 -2.67
CA GLN A 146 12.06 21.08 -2.44
C GLN A 146 11.84 21.52 -0.99
N GLY A 147 11.32 20.65 -0.12
CA GLY A 147 11.06 20.92 1.30
C GLY A 147 9.76 21.69 1.55
N HIS A 148 8.86 21.76 0.57
CA HIS A 148 7.58 22.42 0.75
C HIS A 148 6.57 21.52 1.48
N VAL A 149 5.75 22.12 2.33
CA VAL A 149 4.55 21.45 2.87
C VAL A 149 3.52 21.35 1.76
N VAL A 150 3.48 20.20 1.09
CA VAL A 150 2.62 19.99 -0.08
C VAL A 150 1.17 19.88 0.33
N ASN A 151 0.32 20.78 -0.16
CA ASN A 151 -1.13 20.77 0.08
C ASN A 151 -1.90 20.85 -1.25
N PHE A 152 -3.21 20.58 -1.21
CA PHE A 152 -4.04 20.61 -2.42
C PHE A 152 -4.00 21.95 -3.18
N PRO A 153 -4.12 23.13 -2.52
CA PRO A 153 -3.98 24.41 -3.21
C PRO A 153 -2.64 24.57 -3.94
N LEU A 154 -1.53 24.17 -3.32
CA LEU A 154 -0.19 24.32 -3.88
C LEU A 154 -0.03 23.49 -5.16
N VAL A 155 -0.43 22.22 -5.11
CA VAL A 155 -0.37 21.31 -6.28
C VAL A 155 -1.32 21.78 -7.38
N ALA A 156 -2.50 22.27 -7.02
CA ALA A 156 -3.50 22.80 -7.94
C ALA A 156 -2.95 24.01 -8.72
N ASN A 157 -2.32 24.95 -7.99
CA ASN A 157 -1.69 26.13 -8.58
C ASN A 157 -0.54 25.76 -9.52
N HIS A 158 0.30 24.79 -9.13
CA HIS A 158 1.44 24.37 -9.95
C HIS A 158 1.02 23.69 -11.27
N LEU A 159 -0.09 22.96 -11.24
CA LEU A 159 -0.63 22.26 -12.41
C LEU A 159 -1.70 23.05 -13.17
N ASN A 160 -2.05 24.25 -12.70
CA ASN A 160 -3.12 25.09 -13.23
C ASN A 160 -4.46 24.34 -13.35
N VAL A 161 -4.82 23.58 -12.31
CA VAL A 161 -6.09 22.83 -12.19
C VAL A 161 -6.81 23.18 -10.90
N THR A 162 -8.07 22.75 -10.75
CA THR A 162 -8.80 22.99 -9.49
C THR A 162 -8.34 22.08 -8.36
N GLU A 163 -8.45 22.55 -7.12
CA GLU A 163 -8.22 21.71 -5.93
C GLU A 163 -9.08 20.44 -5.93
N THR A 164 -10.33 20.53 -6.38
CA THR A 164 -11.25 19.39 -6.48
C THR A 164 -10.69 18.32 -7.41
N THR A 165 -10.12 18.72 -8.55
CA THR A 165 -9.43 17.80 -9.47
C THR A 165 -8.26 17.12 -8.78
N VAL A 166 -7.38 17.87 -8.11
CA VAL A 166 -6.23 17.31 -7.40
C VAL A 166 -6.67 16.36 -6.28
N ARG A 167 -7.71 16.71 -5.52
CA ARG A 167 -8.27 15.83 -4.46
C ARG A 167 -8.76 14.51 -5.04
N GLY A 168 -9.51 14.56 -6.15
CA GLY A 168 -9.99 13.39 -6.87
C GLY A 168 -8.85 12.52 -7.40
N VAL A 169 -7.85 13.13 -8.03
CA VAL A 169 -6.64 12.44 -8.50
C VAL A 169 -5.88 11.79 -7.35
N ALA A 170 -5.62 12.54 -6.27
CA ALA A 170 -4.91 12.03 -5.10
C ALA A 170 -5.67 10.87 -4.42
N ASN A 171 -7.02 10.88 -4.42
CA ASN A 171 -7.80 9.72 -3.98
C ASN A 171 -7.55 8.51 -4.88
N ARG A 172 -7.58 8.68 -6.21
CA ARG A 172 -7.33 7.58 -7.16
C ARG A 172 -5.93 7.02 -7.04
N LEU A 173 -4.90 7.86 -6.89
CA LEU A 173 -3.52 7.43 -6.66
C LEU A 173 -3.43 6.48 -5.45
N ILE A 174 -4.08 6.85 -4.34
CA ILE A 174 -4.12 6.02 -3.13
C ILE A 174 -4.91 4.73 -3.36
N SER A 175 -6.07 4.80 -4.01
CA SER A 175 -6.86 3.62 -4.35
C SER A 175 -6.13 2.64 -5.28
N LYS A 176 -5.25 3.15 -6.15
CA LYS A 176 -4.36 2.34 -7.02
C LYS A 176 -3.13 1.78 -6.29
N GLY A 177 -2.96 2.10 -5.01
CA GLY A 177 -1.86 1.57 -4.19
C GLY A 177 -0.54 2.33 -4.33
N LEU A 178 -0.54 3.52 -4.94
CA LEU A 178 0.67 4.33 -5.01
C LEU A 178 1.08 4.86 -3.63
N PRO A 179 2.38 5.15 -3.42
CA PRO A 179 2.94 5.54 -2.14
C PRO A 179 2.62 6.99 -1.74
N VAL A 180 1.38 7.45 -1.95
CA VAL A 180 0.88 8.77 -1.54
C VAL A 180 0.13 8.63 -0.22
N LYS A 181 0.43 9.48 0.76
CA LYS A 181 -0.24 9.59 2.05
C LYS A 181 -0.90 10.96 2.16
N LYS A 182 -2.04 11.02 2.86
CA LYS A 182 -2.67 12.28 3.25
C LYS A 182 -2.67 12.41 4.75
N GLU A 183 -2.25 13.55 5.25
CA GLU A 183 -2.28 13.86 6.68
C GLU A 183 -3.15 15.08 6.92
N ARG A 184 -4.15 14.93 7.78
CA ARG A 184 -5.01 16.04 8.19
C ARG A 184 -4.43 16.68 9.43
N HIS A 185 -4.15 17.97 9.35
CA HIS A 185 -3.66 18.75 10.48
C HIS A 185 -4.83 19.37 11.25
N PHE A 186 -4.60 19.74 12.50
CA PHE A 186 -5.60 20.32 13.41
C PHE A 186 -6.27 21.60 12.86
N ASN A 187 -5.56 22.34 11.99
CA ASN A 187 -6.07 23.53 11.30
C ASN A 187 -6.99 23.23 10.11
N GLY A 188 -7.40 21.96 9.92
CA GLY A 188 -8.28 21.54 8.83
C GLY A 188 -7.59 21.44 7.45
N LYS A 189 -6.30 21.80 7.35
CA LYS A 189 -5.51 21.62 6.13
C LYS A 189 -5.08 20.15 5.99
N THR A 190 -4.85 19.75 4.75
CA THR A 190 -4.38 18.40 4.42
C THR A 190 -3.08 18.49 3.65
N SER A 191 -2.07 17.79 4.14
CA SER A 191 -0.79 17.65 3.46
C SER A 191 -0.74 16.33 2.71
N LEU A 192 -0.04 16.35 1.58
CA LEU A 192 0.25 15.19 0.74
C LEU A 192 1.72 14.85 0.92
N LEU A 193 2.02 13.59 1.20
CA LEU A 193 3.39 13.12 1.38
C LEU A 193 3.60 11.85 0.57
N ILE A 194 4.76 11.70 -0.04
CA ILE A 194 5.23 10.45 -0.59
C ILE A 194 5.92 9.68 0.53
N LYS A 195 5.81 8.34 0.54
CA LYS A 195 6.56 7.54 1.52
C LYS A 195 8.07 7.73 1.30
N GLU A 196 8.85 7.90 2.37
CA GLU A 196 10.30 8.15 2.32
C GLU A 196 11.06 7.14 1.45
N ALA A 197 10.68 5.87 1.49
CA ALA A 197 11.26 4.79 0.67
C ALA A 197 11.15 5.00 -0.86
N PHE A 198 10.45 6.04 -1.32
CA PHE A 198 10.25 6.38 -2.73
C PHE A 198 10.84 7.74 -3.12
N HIS A 199 11.76 8.28 -2.31
CA HIS A 199 12.43 9.56 -2.60
C HIS A 199 13.72 9.43 -3.43
N ASP A 200 14.08 8.21 -3.85
CA ASP A 200 15.32 7.96 -4.58
C ASP A 200 15.39 8.71 -5.92
N LEU A 201 16.51 9.41 -6.18
CA LEU A 201 16.74 10.13 -7.45
C LEU A 201 16.62 9.21 -8.69
N ASN A 202 17.00 7.94 -8.52
CA ASN A 202 16.86 6.92 -9.57
C ASN A 202 15.39 6.62 -9.89
N LEU A 203 14.49 6.78 -8.93
CA LEU A 203 13.06 6.59 -9.13
C LEU A 203 12.50 7.65 -10.10
N LEU A 204 12.79 8.93 -9.86
CA LEU A 204 12.31 10.02 -10.72
C LEU A 204 12.77 9.81 -12.18
N ASN A 205 14.07 9.53 -12.37
CA ASN A 205 14.62 9.25 -13.69
C ASN A 205 13.98 8.02 -14.35
N LYS A 206 13.74 6.95 -13.58
CA LYS A 206 13.09 5.73 -14.07
C LYS A 206 11.64 5.98 -14.47
N LEU A 207 10.90 6.73 -13.67
CA LEU A 207 9.50 7.08 -13.93
C LEU A 207 9.35 8.02 -15.13
N VAL A 208 10.23 9.00 -15.29
CA VAL A 208 10.25 9.87 -16.47
C VAL A 208 10.51 9.05 -17.73
N ARG A 209 11.45 8.10 -17.69
CA ARG A 209 11.70 7.17 -18.82
C ARG A 209 10.52 6.24 -19.09
N LEU A 210 9.84 5.77 -18.04
CA LEU A 210 8.65 4.91 -18.16
C LEU A 210 7.55 5.58 -18.98
N ARG A 211 7.37 6.89 -18.80
CA ARG A 211 6.34 7.71 -19.48
C ARG A 211 6.80 8.38 -20.77
N GLY A 212 8.10 8.65 -20.91
CA GLY A 212 8.70 9.25 -22.09
C GLY A 212 8.89 8.28 -23.27
N ASN A 213 8.43 7.03 -23.17
CA ASN A 213 8.55 6.08 -24.26
C ASN A 213 7.50 6.40 -25.35
N PRO A 214 7.91 6.80 -26.56
CA PRO A 214 7.02 7.35 -27.59
C PRO A 214 6.09 6.32 -28.26
N SER A 215 6.14 5.05 -27.85
CA SER A 215 5.40 3.95 -28.46
C SER A 215 3.87 4.05 -28.37
N ASP A 216 3.34 4.90 -27.47
CA ASP A 216 1.90 5.09 -27.27
C ASP A 216 1.35 6.40 -27.87
N GLN A 217 2.17 7.18 -28.60
CA GLN A 217 1.63 8.24 -29.44
C GLN A 217 0.93 7.59 -30.65
N ARG A 218 -0.36 7.26 -30.50
CA ARG A 218 -1.26 7.18 -31.66
C ARG A 218 -1.45 8.60 -32.16
N THR A 219 -0.64 8.98 -33.13
CA THR A 219 -0.93 10.09 -34.04
C THR A 219 -2.34 9.88 -34.59
N LEU A 220 -3.21 10.87 -34.48
CA LEU A 220 -4.57 10.84 -35.05
C LEU A 220 -4.57 10.82 -36.60
N PHE A 221 -3.38 10.75 -37.20
CA PHE A 221 -3.12 10.94 -38.62
C PHE A 221 -2.32 9.78 -39.25
N ASP A 222 -2.20 8.64 -38.56
CA ASP A 222 -1.82 7.35 -39.17
C ASP A 222 -3.02 6.40 -39.23
#